data_AF-A0A7S2CHJ2-F1
#
_entry.id   AF-A0A7S2CHJ2-F1
#
_cell.length_a   1.000
_cell.length_b   1.000
_cell.length_c   1.000
_cell.angle_alpha   90.00
_cell.angle_beta   90.00
_cell.angle_gamma   90.00
#
_symmetry.space_group_name_H-M   'P 1'
#
loop_
_entity.id
_entity.type
_entity.pdbx_description
1 polymer ?
#
loop_
_entity_poly.entity_id
_entity_poly.type
_entity_poly.pdbx_seq_one_letter_code
_entity_poly.pdbx_strand_id
1 'polypeptide(L)'
;PGMWAICIVPTMLGLVKAEYAVSYGYGWAMAGLGLATLLNAPIVATPSLCFGLDMITRQHALLYVLFGLRLNSFLAFRSNLPVFKKLVQTIEDKRNANAPEGFVMNRLSRLPFILSCSALYFGMGAPLYLTKMYGASIVQGSALWMTAKAGVVAMYTGFVLEAVGDYQKLREKSKTDGLVTKGLYRYLRHPNYSGEQLLWLGSCITGLASCAAAAVEGGLTR
;
A
#
# COMPACT_ATOMS: atom_id res chain seq x y z
N PRO A 1 19.94 -0.75 -2.15
CA PRO A 1 19.81 -2.05 -2.86
C PRO A 1 18.76 -3.00 -2.25
N GLY A 2 18.83 -3.28 -0.95
CA GLY A 2 17.95 -4.28 -0.30
C GLY A 2 16.45 -3.96 -0.35
N MET A 3 16.04 -2.71 -0.12
CA MET A 3 14.60 -2.35 -0.10
C MET A 3 13.96 -2.29 -1.49
N TRP A 4 14.73 -2.03 -2.55
CA TRP A 4 14.21 -2.10 -3.91
C TRP A 4 13.99 -3.55 -4.36
N ALA A 5 14.82 -4.49 -3.87
CA ALA A 5 14.61 -5.91 -4.10
C ALA A 5 13.27 -6.42 -3.52
N ILE A 6 12.81 -5.84 -2.41
CA ILE A 6 11.50 -6.13 -1.81
C ILE A 6 10.36 -5.74 -2.74
N CYS A 7 10.52 -4.68 -3.54
CA CYS A 7 9.51 -4.24 -4.51
C CYS A 7 9.61 -5.00 -5.83
N ILE A 8 10.82 -5.33 -6.30
CA ILE A 8 10.98 -5.95 -7.62
C ILE A 8 10.44 -7.38 -7.63
N VAL A 9 10.74 -8.19 -6.62
CA VAL A 9 10.39 -9.61 -6.60
C VAL A 9 8.88 -9.83 -6.75
N PRO A 10 8.00 -9.14 -5.99
CA PRO A 10 6.56 -9.27 -6.18
C PRO A 10 6.06 -8.74 -7.52
N THR A 11 6.65 -7.66 -8.05
CA THR A 11 6.22 -7.09 -9.35
C THR A 11 6.52 -8.01 -10.53
N MET A 12 7.45 -8.97 -10.40
CA MET A 12 7.75 -9.96 -11.43
C MET A 12 6.56 -10.87 -11.76
N LEU A 13 5.52 -10.92 -10.93
CA LEU A 13 4.23 -11.52 -11.29
C LEU A 13 3.64 -10.90 -12.58
N GLY A 14 4.03 -9.67 -12.92
CA GLY A 14 3.77 -8.99 -14.19
C GLY A 14 4.18 -9.76 -15.45
N LEU A 15 5.22 -10.60 -15.34
CA LEU A 15 5.68 -11.44 -16.45
C LEU A 15 4.62 -12.50 -16.81
N VAL A 16 3.81 -12.94 -15.84
CA VAL A 16 2.67 -13.83 -16.08
C VAL A 16 1.52 -13.03 -16.71
N LYS A 17 1.02 -12.01 -16.00
CA LYS A 17 0.02 -11.05 -16.49
C LYS A 17 0.43 -9.65 -16.07
N ALA A 18 0.46 -8.69 -16.99
CA ALA A 18 0.90 -7.31 -16.69
C ALA A 18 0.13 -6.71 -15.50
N GLU A 19 -1.18 -6.97 -15.43
CA GLU A 19 -2.07 -6.55 -14.34
C GLU A 19 -1.62 -7.03 -12.94
N TYR A 20 -0.88 -8.14 -12.85
CA TYR A 20 -0.37 -8.64 -11.58
C TYR A 20 0.76 -7.78 -11.01
N ALA A 21 1.48 -7.02 -11.84
CA ALA A 21 2.45 -6.04 -11.34
C ALA A 21 1.75 -4.89 -10.60
N VAL A 22 0.55 -4.49 -11.03
CA VAL A 22 -0.25 -3.39 -10.43
C VAL A 22 -1.25 -3.82 -9.37
N SER A 23 -1.40 -5.13 -9.16
CA SER A 23 -2.36 -5.69 -8.19
C SER A 23 -1.63 -6.49 -7.11
N TYR A 24 -1.38 -7.77 -7.34
CA TYR A 24 -0.70 -8.63 -6.36
C TYR A 24 0.71 -8.15 -6.02
N GLY A 25 1.47 -7.74 -7.04
CA GLY A 25 2.82 -7.21 -6.89
C GLY A 25 2.85 -5.95 -6.03
N TYR A 26 1.86 -5.08 -6.19
CA TYR A 26 1.69 -3.89 -5.36
C TYR A 26 1.44 -4.23 -3.89
N GLY A 27 0.44 -5.07 -3.61
CA GLY A 27 0.11 -5.47 -2.24
C GLY A 27 1.28 -6.19 -1.55
N TRP A 28 1.97 -7.09 -2.25
CA TRP A 28 3.11 -7.81 -1.68
C TRP A 28 4.34 -6.93 -1.49
N ALA A 29 4.59 -5.96 -2.37
CA ALA A 29 5.66 -4.99 -2.18
C ALA A 29 5.42 -4.17 -0.90
N MET A 30 4.21 -3.66 -0.70
CA MET A 30 3.87 -2.92 0.53
C MET A 30 4.01 -3.78 1.77
N ALA A 31 3.49 -5.01 1.76
CA ALA A 31 3.62 -5.91 2.90
C ALA A 31 5.08 -6.28 3.20
N GLY A 32 5.89 -6.51 2.17
CA GLY A 32 7.31 -6.79 2.31
C GLY A 32 8.08 -5.60 2.91
N LEU A 33 7.79 -4.37 2.49
CA LEU A 33 8.42 -3.16 3.03
C LEU A 33 8.07 -2.96 4.51
N GLY A 34 6.80 -3.16 4.87
CA GLY A 34 6.34 -3.11 6.26
C GLY A 34 6.99 -4.19 7.12
N LEU A 35 6.99 -5.43 6.65
CA LEU A 35 7.58 -6.56 7.37
C LEU A 35 9.09 -6.39 7.55
N ALA A 36 9.82 -5.99 6.51
CA ALA A 36 11.24 -5.72 6.61
C ALA A 36 11.54 -4.59 7.61
N THR A 37 10.69 -3.58 7.69
CA THR A 37 10.84 -2.51 8.70
C THR A 37 10.63 -3.03 10.12
N LEU A 38 9.64 -3.90 10.33
CA LEU A 38 9.38 -4.53 11.63
C LEU A 38 10.49 -5.51 12.05
N LEU A 39 11.06 -6.27 11.11
CA LEU A 39 12.13 -7.24 11.38
C LEU A 39 13.49 -6.58 11.61
N ASN A 40 13.76 -5.45 10.96
CA ASN A 40 15.00 -4.68 11.13
C ASN A 40 14.89 -3.60 12.22
N ALA A 41 13.92 -3.72 13.10
CA ALA A 41 13.75 -2.90 14.29
C ALA A 41 14.82 -3.28 15.34
N PRO A 42 15.73 -2.39 15.76
CA PRO A 42 16.63 -2.71 16.86
C PRO A 42 15.80 -3.03 18.12
N ILE A 43 16.01 -4.22 18.70
CA ILE A 43 15.49 -4.52 20.04
C ILE A 43 16.30 -3.64 20.99
N VAL A 44 15.80 -2.43 21.30
CA VAL A 44 16.39 -1.57 22.33
C VAL A 44 16.20 -2.28 23.67
N ALA A 45 17.27 -2.91 24.15
CA ALA A 45 17.37 -3.53 25.46
C ALA A 45 17.64 -2.47 26.53
N THR A 46 16.64 -1.67 26.87
CA THR A 46 16.64 -0.85 28.11
C THR A 46 15.35 -1.13 28.88
N PRO A 47 15.41 -1.72 30.09
CA PRO A 47 14.22 -2.21 30.82
C PRO A 47 13.24 -1.12 31.30
N SER A 48 13.57 0.16 31.14
CA SER A 48 12.74 1.31 31.49
C SER A 48 12.34 2.17 30.28
N LEU A 49 12.72 1.75 29.06
CA LEU A 49 12.38 2.38 27.77
C LEU A 49 11.88 1.29 26.79
N CYS A 50 10.96 0.46 27.27
CA CYS A 50 10.58 -0.80 26.65
C CYS A 50 9.65 -0.63 25.44
N PHE A 51 10.14 -0.15 24.29
CA PHE A 51 9.66 -0.49 22.92
C PHE A 51 10.66 0.10 21.91
N GLY A 52 11.66 -0.67 21.48
CA GLY A 52 12.78 -0.24 20.61
C GLY A 52 12.48 0.16 19.16
N LEU A 53 11.28 0.62 18.87
CA LEU A 53 10.95 1.54 17.77
C LEU A 53 9.82 2.40 18.32
N ASP A 54 9.84 3.72 18.08
CA ASP A 54 8.73 4.58 18.46
C ASP A 54 7.41 3.95 17.98
N MET A 55 6.38 3.99 18.83
CA MET A 55 5.08 3.35 18.57
C MET A 55 4.58 3.74 17.17
N ILE A 56 4.84 4.97 16.74
CA ILE A 56 4.50 5.51 15.43
C ILE A 56 5.13 4.68 14.30
N THR A 57 6.43 4.40 14.34
CA THR A 57 7.12 3.59 13.31
C THR A 57 6.55 2.19 13.22
N ARG A 58 6.26 1.54 14.37
CA ARG A 58 5.66 0.20 14.39
C ARG A 58 4.27 0.18 13.78
N GLN A 59 3.42 1.14 14.14
CA GLN A 59 2.06 1.24 13.59
C GLN A 59 2.08 1.57 12.09
N HIS A 60 2.97 2.48 11.66
CA HIS A 60 3.16 2.81 10.25
C HIS A 60 3.57 1.56 9.44
N ALA A 61 4.56 0.80 9.91
CA ALA A 61 5.00 -0.43 9.27
C ALA A 61 3.92 -1.54 9.29
N LEU A 62 3.21 -1.69 10.41
CA LEU A 62 2.11 -2.65 10.53
C LEU A 62 1.00 -2.37 9.52
N LEU A 63 0.63 -1.10 9.31
CA LEU A 63 -0.38 -0.72 8.33
C LEU A 63 0.01 -1.07 6.89
N TYR A 64 1.30 -0.98 6.53
CA TYR A 64 1.79 -1.47 5.23
C TYR A 64 1.59 -2.98 5.08
N VAL A 65 1.88 -3.75 6.15
CA VAL A 65 1.65 -5.20 6.18
C VAL A 65 0.16 -5.53 6.06
N LEU A 66 -0.68 -4.90 6.88
CA LEU A 66 -2.13 -5.12 6.88
C LEU A 66 -2.75 -4.73 5.55
N PHE A 67 -2.36 -3.59 4.97
CA PHE A 67 -2.79 -3.15 3.64
C PHE A 67 -2.48 -4.22 2.59
N GLY A 68 -1.22 -4.63 2.49
CA GLY A 68 -0.79 -5.58 1.47
C GLY A 68 -1.45 -6.96 1.60
N LEU A 69 -1.53 -7.48 2.82
CA LEU A 69 -2.21 -8.75 3.11
C LEU A 69 -3.68 -8.68 2.77
N ARG A 70 -4.38 -7.62 3.18
CA ARG A 70 -5.81 -7.45 2.94
C ARG A 70 -6.10 -7.30 1.45
N LEU A 71 -5.35 -6.46 0.73
CA LEU A 71 -5.51 -6.25 -0.71
C LEU A 71 -5.36 -7.58 -1.47
N ASN A 72 -4.28 -8.32 -1.20
CA ASN A 72 -4.01 -9.57 -1.89
C ASN A 72 -5.01 -10.67 -1.53
N SER A 73 -5.43 -10.75 -0.27
CA SER A 73 -6.47 -11.68 0.16
C SER A 73 -7.81 -11.37 -0.51
N PHE A 74 -8.17 -10.09 -0.61
CA PHE A 74 -9.39 -9.64 -1.28
C PHE A 74 -9.36 -9.97 -2.78
N LEU A 75 -8.24 -9.72 -3.46
CA LEU A 75 -8.06 -10.05 -4.87
C LEU A 75 -8.14 -11.56 -5.12
N ALA A 76 -7.48 -12.36 -4.28
CA ALA A 76 -7.50 -13.81 -4.37
C ALA A 76 -8.93 -14.34 -4.18
N PHE A 77 -9.66 -13.85 -3.18
CA PHE A 77 -11.06 -14.20 -2.97
C PHE A 77 -11.94 -13.80 -4.16
N ARG A 78 -11.87 -12.53 -4.57
CA ARG A 78 -12.72 -11.96 -5.62
C ARG A 78 -12.50 -12.61 -6.99
N SER A 79 -11.26 -12.95 -7.33
CA SER A 79 -10.91 -13.57 -8.61
C SER A 79 -11.54 -14.97 -8.81
N ASN A 80 -11.95 -15.63 -7.72
CA ASN A 80 -12.64 -16.91 -7.79
C ASN A 80 -14.13 -16.79 -8.12
N LEU A 81 -14.72 -15.59 -8.03
CA LEU A 81 -16.14 -15.38 -8.27
C LEU A 81 -16.49 -15.44 -9.77
N PRO A 82 -17.59 -16.13 -10.18
CA PRO A 82 -17.96 -16.27 -11.59
C PRO A 82 -18.15 -14.94 -12.32
N VAL A 83 -18.75 -13.95 -11.65
CA VAL A 83 -18.97 -12.60 -12.18
C VAL A 83 -17.64 -11.94 -12.58
N PHE A 84 -16.61 -12.08 -11.75
CA PHE A 84 -15.29 -11.52 -12.02
C PHE A 84 -14.53 -12.30 -13.09
N LYS A 85 -14.64 -13.63 -13.11
CA LYS A 85 -14.05 -14.45 -14.19
C LYS A 85 -14.60 -14.04 -15.56
N LYS A 86 -15.93 -13.86 -15.67
CA LYS A 86 -16.58 -13.40 -16.90
C LYS A 86 -16.13 -12.00 -17.30
N LEU A 87 -16.00 -11.08 -16.34
CA LEU A 87 -15.50 -9.73 -16.60
C LEU A 87 -14.06 -9.75 -17.15
N VAL A 88 -13.16 -10.49 -16.51
CA VAL A 88 -11.76 -10.61 -16.95
C VAL A 88 -11.68 -11.24 -18.34
N GLN A 89 -12.45 -12.31 -18.59
CA GLN A 89 -12.50 -12.95 -19.90
C GLN A 89 -12.98 -11.98 -20.98
N THR A 90 -14.03 -11.20 -20.71
CA THR A 90 -14.52 -10.18 -21.65
C THR A 90 -13.44 -9.13 -22.00
N ILE A 91 -12.59 -8.76 -21.03
CA ILE A 91 -11.48 -7.82 -21.26
C ILE A 91 -10.38 -8.48 -22.09
N GLU A 92 -10.03 -9.73 -21.77
CA GLU A 92 -9.03 -10.51 -22.51
C GLU A 92 -9.47 -10.74 -23.97
N ASP A 93 -10.73 -11.11 -24.19
CA ASP A 93 -11.31 -11.32 -25.53
C ASP A 93 -11.27 -10.04 -26.36
N LYS A 94 -11.67 -8.90 -25.78
CA LYS A 94 -11.57 -7.59 -26.45
C LYS A 94 -10.13 -7.20 -26.77
N ARG A 95 -9.18 -7.51 -25.89
CA ARG A 95 -7.76 -7.24 -26.15
C ARG A 95 -7.24 -8.09 -27.30
N ASN A 96 -7.59 -9.38 -27.33
CA ASN A 96 -7.14 -10.31 -28.36
C ASN A 96 -7.77 -9.98 -29.73
N ALA A 97 -9.04 -9.57 -29.76
CA ALA A 97 -9.71 -9.14 -30.99
C ALA A 97 -9.07 -7.88 -31.62
N ASN A 98 -8.44 -7.04 -30.81
CA ASN A 98 -7.75 -5.82 -31.26
C ASN A 98 -6.24 -6.06 -31.51
N ALA A 99 -5.73 -7.27 -31.30
CA ALA A 99 -4.32 -7.57 -31.54
C ALA A 99 -4.09 -7.88 -33.03
N PRO A 100 -2.95 -7.47 -33.61
CA PRO A 100 -2.58 -7.87 -34.97
C PRO A 100 -2.55 -9.40 -35.08
N GLU A 101 -2.96 -9.94 -36.23
CA GLU A 101 -2.91 -11.39 -36.46
C GLU A 101 -1.49 -11.95 -36.23
N GLY A 102 -1.39 -13.05 -35.47
CA GLY A 102 -0.10 -13.66 -35.11
C GLY A 102 0.73 -12.91 -34.07
N PHE A 103 0.24 -11.78 -33.52
CA PHE A 103 0.95 -11.03 -32.49
C PHE A 103 0.95 -11.76 -31.15
N VAL A 104 2.09 -12.35 -30.80
CA VAL A 104 2.35 -12.92 -29.48
C VAL A 104 3.32 -12.02 -28.73
N MET A 105 2.80 -11.26 -27.77
CA MET A 105 3.65 -10.40 -26.93
C MET A 105 4.61 -11.27 -26.09
N ASN A 106 5.92 -11.11 -26.33
CA ASN A 106 6.94 -11.74 -25.50
C ASN A 106 6.77 -11.30 -24.03
N ARG A 107 6.78 -12.23 -23.08
CA ARG A 107 6.64 -11.88 -21.65
C ARG A 107 7.74 -10.92 -21.17
N LEU A 108 8.93 -11.01 -21.75
CA LEU A 108 10.07 -10.15 -21.42
C LEU A 108 9.89 -8.69 -21.88
N SER A 109 9.06 -8.42 -22.89
CA SER A 109 8.81 -7.03 -23.31
C SER A 109 8.03 -6.21 -22.27
N ARG A 110 7.49 -6.88 -21.23
CA ARG A 110 6.82 -6.24 -20.09
C ARG A 110 7.78 -5.70 -19.03
N LEU A 111 9.07 -6.03 -19.13
CA LEU A 111 10.07 -5.62 -18.13
C LEU A 111 10.12 -4.10 -17.89
N PRO A 112 10.07 -3.22 -18.91
CA PRO A 112 10.06 -1.78 -18.66
C PRO A 112 8.89 -1.33 -17.78
N PHE A 113 7.69 -1.88 -18.00
CA PHE A 113 6.51 -1.62 -17.18
C PHE A 113 6.61 -2.21 -15.77
N ILE A 114 7.17 -3.41 -15.63
CA ILE A 114 7.37 -4.06 -14.32
C ILE A 114 8.39 -3.28 -13.48
N LEU A 115 9.51 -2.89 -14.09
CA LEU A 115 10.55 -2.10 -13.44
C LEU A 115 10.06 -0.72 -13.04
N SER A 116 9.22 -0.07 -13.87
CA SER A 116 8.60 1.21 -13.51
C SER A 116 7.63 1.06 -12.33
N CYS A 117 6.83 -0.01 -12.28
CA CYS A 117 5.97 -0.31 -11.13
C CYS A 117 6.81 -0.55 -9.86
N SER A 118 7.89 -1.32 -9.95
CA SER A 118 8.79 -1.57 -8.82
C SER A 118 9.42 -0.28 -8.29
N ALA A 119 9.87 0.60 -9.18
CA ALA A 119 10.42 1.91 -8.83
C ALA A 119 9.36 2.80 -8.15
N LEU A 120 8.13 2.81 -8.68
CA LEU A 120 7.00 3.52 -8.07
C LEU A 120 6.72 3.02 -6.65
N TYR A 121 6.64 1.71 -6.43
CA TYR A 121 6.36 1.14 -5.10
C TYR A 121 7.48 1.37 -4.11
N PHE A 122 8.72 1.37 -4.59
CA PHE A 122 9.84 1.81 -3.77
C PHE A 122 9.69 3.29 -3.35
N GLY A 123 9.29 4.17 -4.27
CA GLY A 123 8.97 5.56 -3.97
C GLY A 123 7.80 5.71 -2.98
N MET A 124 6.74 4.91 -3.12
CA MET A 124 5.62 4.86 -2.16
C MET A 124 6.04 4.35 -0.77
N GLY A 125 7.15 3.62 -0.68
CA GLY A 125 7.79 3.21 0.58
C GLY A 125 8.60 4.31 1.25
N ALA A 126 8.86 5.44 0.59
CA ALA A 126 9.73 6.50 1.12
C ALA A 126 9.24 7.09 2.46
N PRO A 127 7.94 7.37 2.69
CA PRO A 127 7.52 7.92 3.98
C PRO A 127 7.72 6.93 5.14
N LEU A 128 7.53 5.63 4.91
CA LEU A 128 7.85 4.59 5.88
C LEU A 128 9.36 4.55 6.17
N TYR A 129 10.19 4.69 5.14
CA TYR A 129 11.64 4.77 5.31
C TYR A 129 12.07 5.99 6.13
N LEU A 130 11.47 7.16 5.88
CA LEU A 130 11.70 8.38 6.67
C LEU A 130 11.28 8.18 8.13
N THR A 131 10.12 7.56 8.36
CA THR A 131 9.63 7.24 9.71
C THR A 131 10.56 6.25 10.42
N LYS A 132 11.15 5.29 9.68
CA LYS A 132 12.13 4.36 10.22
C LYS A 132 13.43 5.07 10.62
N MET A 133 13.93 5.96 9.77
CA MET A 133 15.21 6.66 10.00
C MET A 133 15.13 7.72 11.09
N TYR A 134 14.02 8.46 11.15
CA TYR A 134 13.91 9.69 11.94
C TYR A 134 12.81 9.64 13.00
N GLY A 135 12.09 8.53 13.14
CA GLY A 135 11.00 8.40 14.12
C GLY A 135 11.46 8.63 15.57
N ALA A 136 12.71 8.28 15.89
CA ALA A 136 13.29 8.50 17.22
C ALA A 136 13.50 9.98 17.58
N SER A 137 13.62 10.86 16.58
CA SER A 137 13.75 12.30 16.77
C SER A 137 12.43 12.98 17.18
N ILE A 138 11.29 12.26 17.09
CA ILE A 138 10.00 12.81 17.48
C ILE A 138 9.91 12.84 19.01
N VAL A 139 10.00 14.05 19.58
CA VAL A 139 9.78 14.28 21.02
C VAL A 139 8.32 14.05 21.39
N GLN A 140 8.06 13.15 22.34
CA GLN A 140 6.72 12.85 22.82
C GLN A 140 6.01 14.11 23.34
N GLY A 141 4.74 14.30 22.95
CA GLY A 141 3.95 15.48 23.33
C GLY A 141 4.19 16.73 22.49
N SER A 142 5.19 16.73 21.60
CA SER A 142 5.43 17.83 20.66
C SER A 142 4.32 17.93 19.59
N ALA A 143 4.25 19.08 18.91
CA ALA A 143 3.37 19.26 17.76
C ALA A 143 3.64 18.24 16.64
N LEU A 144 4.91 17.91 16.38
CA LEU A 144 5.29 16.92 15.37
C LEU A 144 4.87 15.50 15.76
N TRP A 145 4.90 15.17 17.06
CA TRP A 145 4.37 13.91 17.56
C TRP A 145 2.86 13.78 17.34
N MET A 146 2.10 14.86 17.62
CA MET A 146 0.66 14.88 17.35
C MET A 146 0.35 14.76 15.86
N THR A 147 1.12 15.43 15.00
CA THR A 147 1.00 15.35 13.54
C THR A 147 1.27 13.93 13.02
N ALA A 148 2.35 13.31 13.49
CA ALA A 148 2.69 11.93 13.11
C ALA A 148 1.60 10.94 13.58
N LYS A 149 1.06 11.10 14.79
CA LYS A 149 -0.09 10.32 15.27
C LYS A 149 -1.35 10.53 14.43
N ALA A 150 -1.66 11.77 14.05
CA ALA A 150 -2.78 12.07 13.18
C ALA A 150 -2.63 11.39 11.81
N GLY A 151 -1.40 11.34 11.28
CA GLY A 151 -1.04 10.59 10.07
C GLY A 151 -1.37 9.10 10.22
N VAL A 152 -0.93 8.44 11.31
CA VAL A 152 -1.26 7.04 11.59
C VAL A 152 -2.78 6.81 11.74
N VAL A 153 -3.50 7.71 12.41
CA VAL A 153 -4.98 7.61 12.52
C VAL A 153 -5.66 7.74 11.16
N ALA A 154 -5.18 8.66 10.30
CA ALA A 154 -5.65 8.77 8.93
C ALA A 154 -5.39 7.47 8.15
N MET A 155 -4.24 6.83 8.36
CA MET A 155 -3.94 5.53 7.75
C MET A 155 -4.93 4.43 8.16
N TYR A 156 -5.22 4.29 9.45
CA TYR A 156 -6.23 3.33 9.91
C TYR A 156 -7.62 3.63 9.37
N THR A 157 -8.01 4.91 9.36
CA THR A 157 -9.30 5.34 8.81
C THR A 157 -9.40 5.01 7.33
N GLY A 158 -8.34 5.30 6.57
CA GLY A 158 -8.23 4.97 5.16
C GLY A 158 -8.30 3.47 4.89
N PHE A 159 -7.57 2.67 5.66
CA PHE A 159 -7.59 1.21 5.58
C PHE A 159 -9.01 0.64 5.79
N VAL A 160 -9.72 1.11 6.82
CA VAL A 160 -11.10 0.66 7.11
C VAL A 160 -12.06 1.11 6.02
N LEU A 161 -11.97 2.38 5.59
CA LEU A 161 -12.82 2.92 4.53
C LEU A 161 -12.65 2.13 3.23
N GLU A 162 -11.41 1.77 2.91
CA GLU A 162 -11.08 0.96 1.75
C GLU A 162 -11.70 -0.44 1.85
N ALA A 163 -11.44 -1.15 2.95
CA ALA A 163 -11.94 -2.51 3.16
C ALA A 163 -13.48 -2.57 3.14
N VAL A 164 -14.16 -1.61 3.77
CA VAL A 164 -15.62 -1.54 3.77
C VAL A 164 -16.15 -1.18 2.38
N GLY A 165 -15.49 -0.26 1.66
CA GLY A 165 -15.85 0.11 0.30
C GLY A 165 -15.76 -1.08 -0.66
N ASP A 166 -14.65 -1.82 -0.60
CA ASP A 166 -14.44 -3.02 -1.41
C ASP A 166 -15.47 -4.11 -1.09
N TYR A 167 -15.78 -4.33 0.19
CA TYR A 167 -16.82 -5.28 0.61
C TYR A 167 -18.21 -4.89 0.09
N GLN A 168 -18.61 -3.62 0.24
CA GLN A 168 -19.90 -3.13 -0.24
C GLN A 168 -20.02 -3.28 -1.76
N LYS A 169 -18.96 -2.92 -2.49
CA LYS A 169 -18.91 -3.08 -3.95
C LYS A 169 -19.04 -4.54 -4.37
N LEU A 170 -18.30 -5.42 -3.70
CA LEU A 170 -18.31 -6.86 -3.98
C LEU A 170 -19.71 -7.45 -3.75
N ARG A 171 -20.32 -7.12 -2.62
CA ARG A 171 -21.65 -7.60 -2.24
C ARG A 171 -22.71 -7.16 -3.23
N GLU A 172 -22.74 -5.90 -3.64
CA GLU A 172 -23.77 -5.40 -4.56
C GLU A 172 -23.55 -5.90 -6.00
N LYS A 173 -22.30 -5.94 -6.48
CA LYS A 173 -21.97 -6.48 -7.81
C LYS A 173 -22.14 -8.00 -7.93
N SER A 174 -22.19 -8.73 -6.82
CA SER A 174 -22.55 -10.15 -6.84
C SER A 174 -24.04 -10.40 -7.12
N LYS A 175 -24.89 -9.39 -6.94
CA LYS A 175 -26.36 -9.48 -7.09
C LYS A 175 -26.86 -8.81 -8.35
N THR A 176 -26.28 -7.67 -8.72
CA THR A 176 -26.75 -6.85 -9.84
C THR A 176 -25.57 -6.30 -10.62
N ASP A 177 -25.75 -6.07 -11.92
CA ASP A 177 -24.75 -5.36 -12.72
C ASP A 177 -24.89 -3.83 -12.67
N GLY A 178 -25.73 -3.32 -11.75
CA GLY A 178 -26.04 -1.90 -11.61
C GLY A 178 -24.96 -1.07 -10.92
N LEU A 179 -25.22 0.24 -10.82
CA LEU A 179 -24.43 1.17 -10.02
C LEU A 179 -24.61 0.88 -8.52
N VAL A 180 -23.51 0.95 -7.77
CA VAL A 180 -23.54 0.81 -6.31
C VAL A 180 -23.77 2.20 -5.71
N THR A 181 -24.90 2.40 -5.02
CA THR A 181 -25.34 3.72 -4.51
C THR A 181 -25.71 3.72 -3.02
N LYS A 182 -25.59 2.59 -2.33
CA LYS A 182 -25.93 2.41 -0.91
C LYS A 182 -24.68 2.36 -0.03
N GLY A 183 -24.84 2.61 1.27
CA GLY A 183 -23.73 2.60 2.23
C GLY A 183 -22.78 3.77 2.01
N LEU A 184 -21.47 3.51 1.98
CA LEU A 184 -20.45 4.54 1.74
C LEU A 184 -20.58 5.16 0.35
N TYR A 185 -21.09 4.39 -0.62
CA TYR A 185 -21.32 4.85 -2.00
C TYR A 185 -22.39 5.94 -2.13
N ARG A 186 -23.16 6.22 -1.06
CA ARG A 186 -24.05 7.39 -1.00
C ARG A 186 -23.28 8.71 -0.85
N TYR A 187 -22.14 8.66 -0.18
CA TYR A 187 -21.35 9.85 0.18
C TYR A 187 -20.12 10.02 -0.72
N LEU A 188 -19.50 8.93 -1.14
CA LEU A 188 -18.31 8.92 -1.97
C LEU A 188 -18.57 8.08 -3.22
N ARG A 189 -18.21 8.58 -4.41
CA ARG A 189 -18.33 7.80 -5.67
C ARG A 189 -17.44 6.55 -5.65
N HIS A 190 -16.28 6.65 -5.01
CA HIS A 190 -15.27 5.62 -4.94
C HIS A 190 -14.67 5.53 -3.53
N PRO A 191 -15.44 5.09 -2.51
CA PRO A 191 -14.98 5.05 -1.13
C PRO A 191 -13.73 4.18 -0.97
N ASN A 192 -13.59 3.12 -1.78
CA ASN A 192 -12.41 2.29 -1.77
C ASN A 192 -11.15 3.05 -2.22
N TYR A 193 -11.22 3.81 -3.32
CA TYR A 193 -10.12 4.67 -3.76
C TYR A 193 -9.87 5.80 -2.75
N SER A 194 -10.92 6.43 -2.21
CA SER A 194 -10.76 7.49 -1.20
C SER A 194 -10.07 6.97 0.07
N GLY A 195 -10.38 5.75 0.50
CA GLY A 195 -9.73 5.11 1.64
C GLY A 195 -8.25 4.87 1.40
N GLU A 196 -7.91 4.33 0.23
CA GLU A 196 -6.51 4.12 -0.16
C GLU A 196 -5.74 5.45 -0.24
N GLN A 197 -6.31 6.50 -0.85
CA GLN A 197 -5.68 7.82 -0.90
C GLN A 197 -5.47 8.42 0.50
N LEU A 198 -6.45 8.28 1.41
CA LEU A 198 -6.31 8.73 2.80
C LEU A 198 -5.20 7.97 3.53
N LEU A 199 -5.03 6.68 3.24
CA LEU A 199 -3.96 5.87 3.78
C LEU A 199 -2.59 6.37 3.32
N TRP A 200 -2.40 6.60 2.03
CA TRP A 200 -1.13 7.11 1.51
C TRP A 200 -0.84 8.53 1.98
N LEU A 201 -1.86 9.38 2.11
CA LEU A 201 -1.72 10.71 2.69
C LEU A 201 -1.24 10.64 4.15
N GLY A 202 -1.85 9.76 4.96
CA GLY A 202 -1.44 9.54 6.34
C GLY A 202 0.01 9.02 6.47
N SER A 203 0.41 8.14 5.56
CA SER A 203 1.80 7.67 5.45
C SER A 203 2.76 8.83 5.18
N CYS A 204 2.47 9.67 4.17
CA CYS A 204 3.24 10.86 3.84
C CYS A 204 3.36 11.83 5.03
N ILE A 205 2.24 12.15 5.70
CA ILE A 205 2.23 13.04 6.88
C ILE A 205 3.14 12.48 7.97
N THR A 206 3.06 11.18 8.25
CA THR A 206 3.86 10.52 9.30
C THR A 206 5.36 10.57 8.97
N GLY A 207 5.73 10.28 7.72
CA GLY A 207 7.12 10.33 7.27
C GLY A 207 7.71 11.74 7.28
N LEU A 208 6.94 12.74 6.82
CA LEU A 208 7.37 14.13 6.81
C LEU A 208 7.51 14.71 8.23
N ALA A 209 6.59 14.37 9.13
CA ALA A 209 6.70 14.78 10.54
C ALA A 209 7.96 14.23 11.21
N SER A 210 8.32 12.98 10.90
CA SER A 210 9.56 12.34 11.38
C SER A 210 10.80 13.07 10.86
N CYS A 211 10.83 13.36 9.55
CA CYS A 211 11.93 14.10 8.92
C CYS A 211 12.08 15.52 9.49
N ALA A 212 10.97 16.23 9.69
CA ALA A 212 10.97 17.56 10.29
C ALA A 212 11.49 17.55 11.73
N ALA A 213 11.17 16.51 12.51
CA ALA A 213 11.66 16.37 13.87
C ALA A 213 13.19 16.25 13.93
N ALA A 214 13.77 15.43 13.04
CA ALA A 214 15.22 15.32 12.93
C ALA A 214 15.90 16.62 12.49
N ALA A 215 15.26 17.41 11.61
CA ALA A 215 15.79 18.72 11.21
C ALA A 215 15.83 19.72 12.37
N VAL A 216 14.79 19.73 13.23
CA VAL A 216 14.74 20.57 14.44
C VAL A 216 15.79 20.14 15.45
N GLU A 217 15.94 18.82 15.69
CA GLU A 217 16.96 18.26 16.58
C GLU A 217 18.37 18.64 16.11
N GLY A 218 18.69 18.46 14.82
CA GLY A 218 19.99 18.83 14.25
C GLY A 218 20.27 20.33 14.32
N GLY A 219 19.24 21.17 14.21
CA GLY A 219 19.35 22.62 14.39
C GLY A 219 19.62 23.07 15.84
N LEU A 220 19.19 22.29 16.83
CA LEU A 220 19.48 22.55 18.25
C LEU A 220 20.90 22.12 18.66
N THR A 221 21.53 21.22 17.90
CA THR A 221 22.90 20.74 18.16
C THR A 221 24.00 21.58 17.53
N ARG A 222 23.65 22.62 16.76
CA ARG A 222 24.58 23.57 16.12
C ARG A 222 24.48 24.94 16.76
#